data_AF-A0A391NXM4-F1
#
_entry.id   AF-A0A391NXM4-F1
#
_cell.length_a   1.000
_cell.length_b   1.000
_cell.length_c   1.000
_cell.angle_alpha   90.00
_cell.angle_beta   90.00
_cell.angle_gamma   90.00
#
_symmetry.space_group_name_H-M   'P 1'
#
loop_
_entity.id
_entity.type
_entity.pdbx_description
1 polymer ?
#
loop_
_entity_poly.entity_id
_entity_poly.type
_entity_poly.pdbx_seq_one_letter_code
_entity_poly.pdbx_strand_id
1 'polypeptide(L)'
;MGMCIESLESELGFQHPTTAQAYQQMALFLQEIGDTDAAAPLIRRAFVVLYIMFGADSALTQQVHEQLKLIETAVDSGLENVPVDELKARIEEIDM
;
A
#
# COMPACT_ATOMS: atom_id res chain seq x y z
N MET A 1 27.57 -5.05 -12.13
CA MET A 1 26.31 -5.38 -11.44
C MET A 1 26.51 -5.10 -9.97
N GLY A 2 26.01 -3.96 -9.52
CA GLY A 2 26.24 -3.46 -8.17
C GLY A 2 25.63 -2.06 -8.12
N MET A 3 24.33 -1.99 -8.41
CA MET A 3 23.58 -0.80 -8.01
C MET A 3 23.48 -0.92 -6.49
N CYS A 4 24.36 -0.16 -5.86
CA CYS A 4 24.58 -0.10 -4.43
C CYS A 4 23.27 0.12 -3.70
N ILE A 5 23.05 -0.75 -2.72
CA ILE A 5 22.00 -0.74 -1.70
C ILE A 5 22.20 0.44 -0.72
N GLU A 6 23.03 1.42 -1.05
CA GLU A 6 23.43 2.52 -0.15
C GLU A 6 22.36 3.61 0.01
N SER A 7 21.32 3.61 -0.83
CA SER A 7 20.21 4.57 -0.69
C SER A 7 19.11 4.11 0.28
N LEU A 8 19.15 2.87 0.77
CA LEU A 8 18.08 2.31 1.62
C LEU A 8 18.32 2.46 3.13
N GLU A 9 19.47 2.96 3.58
CA GLU A 9 19.78 3.03 5.02
C GLU A 9 19.57 4.41 5.67
N SER A 10 19.27 5.49 4.92
CA SER A 10 19.05 6.83 5.51
C SER A 10 17.60 7.32 5.54
N GLU A 11 16.66 6.70 4.82
CA GLU A 11 15.23 7.09 4.85
C GLU A 11 14.31 6.06 5.56
N LEU A 12 14.84 4.90 5.95
CA LEU A 12 14.06 3.75 6.41
C LEU A 12 13.96 3.66 7.95
N GLY A 13 13.16 4.58 8.52
CA GLY A 13 12.40 4.26 9.74
C GLY A 13 10.96 3.83 9.43
N PHE A 14 10.38 4.41 8.38
CA PHE A 14 8.96 4.28 8.03
C PHE A 14 8.70 3.64 6.65
N GLN A 15 9.71 3.61 5.77
CA GLN A 15 9.61 3.14 4.39
C GLN A 15 10.21 1.74 4.15
N HIS A 16 10.51 0.97 5.22
CA HIS A 16 11.08 -0.37 5.03
C HIS A 16 9.99 -1.33 4.50
N PRO A 17 10.29 -2.20 3.52
CA PRO A 17 9.30 -3.12 2.95
C PRO A 17 8.67 -4.04 4.01
N THR A 18 9.42 -4.39 5.05
CA THR A 18 8.88 -5.13 6.23
C THR A 18 7.85 -4.30 7.00
N THR A 19 8.00 -2.99 7.09
CA THR A 19 7.01 -2.10 7.70
C THR A 19 5.75 -1.99 6.82
N ALA A 20 5.90 -1.94 5.50
CA ALA A 20 4.76 -1.98 4.58
C ALA A 20 3.97 -3.30 4.68
N GLN A 21 4.67 -4.43 4.82
CA GLN A 21 4.04 -5.72 5.08
C GLN A 21 3.32 -5.75 6.44
N ALA A 22 3.90 -5.13 7.48
CA ALA A 22 3.22 -5.01 8.76
C ALA A 22 1.93 -4.19 8.65
N TYR A 23 1.95 -3.06 7.93
CA TYR A 23 0.74 -2.26 7.68
C TYR A 23 -0.31 -3.03 6.88
N GLN A 24 0.11 -3.80 5.87
CA GLN A 24 -0.78 -4.69 5.14
C GLN A 24 -1.47 -5.69 6.07
N GLN A 25 -0.71 -6.36 6.92
CA GLN A 25 -1.26 -7.34 7.87
C GLN A 25 -2.21 -6.69 8.87
N MET A 26 -1.91 -5.48 9.35
CA MET A 26 -2.81 -4.71 10.21
C MET A 26 -4.10 -4.34 9.48
N ALA A 27 -4.02 -3.88 8.22
CA ALA A 27 -5.20 -3.57 7.43
C ALA A 27 -6.08 -4.81 7.18
N LEU A 28 -5.47 -5.97 6.92
CA LEU A 28 -6.20 -7.23 6.79
C LEU A 28 -6.92 -7.62 8.08
N PHE A 29 -6.24 -7.50 9.22
CA PHE A 29 -6.84 -7.76 10.52
C PHE A 29 -7.99 -6.80 10.83
N LEU A 30 -7.82 -5.51 10.52
CA LEU A 30 -8.86 -4.49 10.67
C LEU A 30 -10.06 -4.78 9.76
N GLN A 31 -9.82 -5.23 8.52
CA GLN A 31 -10.87 -5.69 7.62
C GLN A 31 -11.63 -6.90 8.19
N GLU A 32 -10.94 -7.88 8.79
CA GLU A 32 -11.57 -9.07 9.39
C GLU A 32 -12.46 -8.72 10.60
N ILE A 33 -12.08 -7.72 11.39
CA ILE A 33 -12.92 -7.22 12.50
C ILE A 33 -14.01 -6.24 12.04
N GLY A 34 -14.05 -5.89 10.75
CA GLY A 34 -15.03 -4.98 10.14
C GLY A 34 -14.70 -3.49 10.25
N ASP A 35 -13.50 -3.13 10.71
CA ASP A 35 -13.04 -1.76 10.87
C ASP A 35 -12.29 -1.29 9.61
N THR A 36 -13.01 -1.22 8.50
CA THR A 36 -12.43 -0.88 7.18
C THR A 36 -12.01 0.58 7.08
N ASP A 37 -12.60 1.47 7.90
CA ASP A 37 -12.26 2.88 7.98
C ASP A 37 -10.82 3.08 8.49
N ALA A 38 -10.43 2.34 9.54
CA ALA A 38 -9.04 2.32 10.02
C ALA A 38 -8.09 1.55 9.08
N ALA A 39 -8.60 0.56 8.34
CA ALA A 39 -7.80 -0.25 7.41
C ALA A 39 -7.38 0.51 6.15
N ALA A 40 -8.24 1.37 5.61
CA ALA A 40 -8.04 2.11 4.37
C ALA A 40 -6.73 2.93 4.34
N PRO A 41 -6.44 3.82 5.31
CA PRO A 41 -5.19 4.60 5.29
C PRO A 41 -3.94 3.72 5.46
N LEU A 42 -4.04 2.59 6.17
CA LEU A 42 -2.91 1.67 6.37
C LEU A 42 -2.54 0.92 5.10
N ILE A 43 -3.54 0.37 4.39
CA ILE A 43 -3.30 -0.36 3.14
C ILE A 43 -2.86 0.58 2.02
N ARG A 44 -3.38 1.81 1.95
CA ARG A 44 -2.94 2.85 1.01
C ARG A 44 -1.45 3.17 1.17
N ARG A 45 -0.98 3.36 2.41
CA ARG A 45 0.44 3.60 2.71
C ARG A 45 1.32 2.40 2.38
N ALA A 46 0.86 1.19 2.74
CA ALA A 46 1.57 -0.05 2.39
C ALA A 46 1.74 -0.17 0.87
N PHE A 47 0.69 0.14 0.10
CA PHE A 47 0.71 0.11 -1.36
C PHE A 47 1.76 1.07 -1.93
N VAL A 48 1.76 2.34 -1.51
CA VAL A 48 2.69 3.35 -2.03
C VAL A 48 4.15 2.93 -1.79
N VAL A 49 4.48 2.44 -0.60
CA VAL A 49 5.84 1.97 -0.28
C VAL A 49 6.23 0.77 -1.14
N LEU A 50 5.36 -0.24 -1.27
CA LEU A 50 5.64 -1.42 -2.08
C LEU A 50 5.75 -1.09 -3.57
N TYR A 51 4.90 -0.19 -4.07
CA TYR A 51 4.93 0.27 -5.45
C TYR A 51 6.24 1.01 -5.77
N ILE A 52 6.71 1.91 -4.89
CA ILE A 52 7.98 2.62 -5.09
C ILE A 52 9.18 1.65 -5.02
N MET A 53 9.14 0.69 -4.11
CA MET A 53 10.25 -0.24 -3.85
C MET A 53 10.38 -1.37 -4.87
N PHE A 54 9.25 -1.95 -5.27
CA PHE A 54 9.22 -3.16 -6.11
C PHE A 54 8.55 -2.96 -7.47
N GLY A 55 7.85 -1.83 -7.68
CA GLY A 55 7.09 -1.55 -8.89
C GLY A 55 5.74 -2.27 -8.97
N ALA A 56 4.97 -1.94 -10.01
CA ALA A 56 3.64 -2.51 -10.27
C ALA A 56 3.66 -4.02 -10.61
N ASP A 57 4.79 -4.52 -11.12
CA ASP A 57 4.94 -5.90 -11.59
C ASP A 57 5.21 -6.90 -10.45
N SER A 58 5.51 -6.41 -9.25
CA SER A 58 5.80 -7.25 -8.10
C SER A 58 4.54 -7.92 -7.55
N ALA A 59 4.64 -9.22 -7.27
CA ALA A 59 3.57 -9.99 -6.64
C ALA A 59 3.10 -9.37 -5.29
N LEU A 60 4.02 -8.75 -4.53
CA LEU A 60 3.68 -8.07 -3.29
C LEU A 60 2.80 -6.84 -3.53
N THR A 61 3.13 -6.03 -4.55
CA THR A 61 2.36 -4.85 -4.94
C THR A 61 0.97 -5.24 -5.44
N GLN A 62 0.88 -6.32 -6.22
CA GLN A 62 -0.39 -6.84 -6.73
C GLN A 62 -1.28 -7.38 -5.60
N GLN A 63 -0.72 -8.10 -4.62
CA GLN A 63 -1.48 -8.58 -3.46
C GLN A 63 -2.04 -7.43 -2.63
N VAL A 64 -1.23 -6.42 -2.33
CA VAL A 64 -1.69 -5.24 -1.58
C VAL A 64 -2.72 -4.45 -2.37
N HIS A 65 -2.58 -4.38 -3.70
CA HIS A 65 -3.57 -3.76 -4.56
C HIS A 65 -4.92 -4.47 -4.50
N GLU A 66 -4.95 -5.81 -4.58
CA GLU A 66 -6.19 -6.59 -4.44
C GLU A 66 -6.86 -6.38 -3.08
N GLN A 67 -6.08 -6.39 -2.00
CA GLN A 67 -6.59 -6.13 -0.66
C GLN A 67 -7.13 -4.71 -0.49
N LEU A 68 -6.42 -3.73 -1.05
CA LEU A 68 -6.86 -2.35 -1.08
C LEU A 68 -8.22 -2.23 -1.77
N LYS A 69 -8.42 -2.87 -2.93
CA LYS A 69 -9.74 -2.87 -3.60
C LYS A 69 -10.87 -3.33 -2.69
N LEU A 70 -10.67 -4.44 -1.97
CA LEU A 70 -11.69 -4.97 -1.06
C LEU A 70 -12.03 -3.99 0.07
N ILE A 71 -11.02 -3.33 0.64
CA ILE A 71 -11.21 -2.35 1.71
C ILE A 71 -11.87 -1.07 1.16
N GLU A 72 -11.45 -0.58 0.00
CA GLU A 72 -11.98 0.63 -0.63
C GLU A 72 -13.43 0.46 -1.10
N THR A 73 -13.83 -0.73 -1.58
CA THR A 73 -15.23 -1.07 -1.87
C THR A 73 -16.08 -1.01 -0.59
N ALA A 74 -15.53 -1.38 0.57
CA ALA A 74 -16.25 -1.32 1.84
C ALA A 74 -16.40 0.11 2.39
N VAL A 75 -15.46 1.01 2.07
CA VAL A 75 -15.47 2.43 2.49
C VAL A 75 -16.10 3.35 1.41
N ASP A 76 -16.57 2.79 0.29
CA ASP A 76 -17.20 3.51 -0.84
C ASP A 76 -16.36 4.72 -1.33
N SER A 77 -15.03 4.57 -1.28
CA SER A 77 -14.09 5.67 -1.56
C SER A 77 -13.83 5.89 -3.06
N GLY A 78 -14.37 5.03 -3.93
CA GLY A 78 -14.21 5.13 -5.40
C GLY A 78 -12.85 4.70 -5.94
N LEU A 79 -11.94 4.21 -5.09
CA LEU A 79 -10.60 3.71 -5.49
C LEU A 79 -10.58 2.24 -5.94
N GLU A 80 -11.69 1.53 -5.79
CA GLU A 80 -11.80 0.08 -6.00
C GLU A 80 -11.45 -0.40 -7.41
N ASN A 81 -11.61 0.45 -8.43
CA ASN A 81 -11.39 0.09 -9.83
C ASN A 81 -10.21 0.83 -10.47
N VAL A 82 -9.42 1.56 -9.67
CA VAL A 82 -8.28 2.30 -10.19
C VAL A 82 -7.15 1.31 -10.56
N PRO A 83 -6.55 1.41 -11.75
CA PRO A 83 -5.41 0.56 -12.11
C PRO A 83 -4.21 0.86 -11.21
N VAL A 84 -3.37 -0.17 -10.95
CA VAL A 84 -2.17 -0.09 -10.07
C VAL A 84 -1.31 1.13 -10.38
N ASP A 85 -1.19 1.51 -11.66
CA ASP A 85 -0.34 2.61 -12.12
C ASP A 85 -0.87 3.99 -11.74
N GLU A 86 -2.20 4.17 -11.76
CA GLU A 86 -2.85 5.45 -11.41
C GLU A 86 -3.21 5.52 -9.92
N LEU A 87 -3.20 4.37 -9.23
CA LEU A 87 -3.62 4.28 -7.84
C LEU A 87 -2.73 5.11 -6.90
N LYS A 88 -1.41 5.18 -7.18
CA LYS A 88 -0.51 6.05 -6.40
C LYS A 88 -0.97 7.51 -6.43
N ALA A 89 -1.25 8.03 -7.63
CA ALA A 89 -1.67 9.43 -7.80
C ALA A 89 -3.00 9.72 -7.11
N ARG A 90 -3.96 8.79 -7.20
CA ARG A 90 -5.26 8.92 -6.53
C ARG A 90 -5.16 8.88 -5.01
N ILE A 91 -4.28 8.05 -4.46
CA ILE A 91 -4.01 8.01 -3.01
C ILE A 91 -3.39 9.34 -2.56
N GLU A 92 -2.44 9.87 -3.33
CA GLU A 92 -1.84 11.18 -3.06
C GLU A 92 -2.86 12.33 -3.14
N GLU A 93 -3.91 12.23 -3.96
CA GLU A 93 -5.01 13.20 -4.01
C GLU A 93 -5.94 13.13 -2.78
N ILE A 94 -6.06 11.97 -2.12
CA ILE A 94 -6.96 11.77 -0.97
C ILE A 94 -6.29 12.07 0.37
N ASP A 95 -4.97 11.86 0.47
CA ASP A 95 -4.19 12.20 1.67
C ASP A 95 -3.77 13.70 1.71
N MET A 96 -4.20 14.53 0.74
CA MET A 96 -3.90 15.97 0.60
C MET A 96 -5.05 16.86 1.10
#